data_AF-A0A8X7BMD5-F1
#
_entry.id   AF-A0A8X7BMD5-F1
#
_cell.length_a   1.000
_cell.length_b   1.000
_cell.length_c   1.000
_cell.angle_alpha   90.00
_cell.angle_beta   90.00
_cell.angle_gamma   90.00
#
_symmetry.space_group_name_H-M   'P 1'
#
loop_
_entity.id
_entity.type
_entity.pdbx_description
1 polymer ?
#
loop_
_entity_poly.entity_id
_entity_poly.type
_entity_poly.pdbx_seq_one_letter_code
_entity_poly.pdbx_strand_id
1 'polypeptide(L)'
;MLPGNIAHSVFSRLWKSFRTTGMCSRRHGGGRVRSTTPAEDRYNVLSAKRNRRTTAQQVANQFLSVSGKQISRKTVARRLRGEGLYARRPVVCVPLTRPHRTARLQWCREHHNWTEQDWACVLFSDEGRFSL
;
A
#
# COMPACT_ATOMS: atom_id res chain seq x y z
N MET A 1 34.25 0.43 -38.09
CA MET A 1 33.36 -0.52 -37.40
C MET A 1 32.27 -0.93 -38.37
N LEU A 2 32.32 -2.16 -38.90
CA LEU A 2 31.32 -2.64 -39.86
C LEU A 2 29.99 -2.93 -39.14
N PRO A 3 28.83 -2.53 -39.71
CA PRO A 3 27.54 -2.86 -39.13
C PRO A 3 27.36 -4.38 -39.19
N GLY A 4 27.01 -4.98 -38.05
CA GLY A 4 26.83 -6.43 -37.94
C GLY A 4 25.87 -6.98 -38.99
N ASN A 5 26.17 -8.17 -39.50
CA ASN A 5 25.43 -8.86 -40.56
C ASN A 5 23.99 -9.16 -40.11
N ILE A 6 23.02 -8.30 -40.45
CA ILE A 6 21.60 -8.49 -40.10
C ILE A 6 21.01 -9.51 -41.07
N ALA A 7 20.45 -10.60 -40.53
CA ALA A 7 19.81 -11.63 -41.35
C ALA A 7 18.67 -11.05 -42.21
N HIS A 8 18.62 -11.43 -43.49
CA HIS A 8 17.59 -10.98 -44.45
C HIS A 8 16.15 -11.22 -43.95
N SER A 9 15.93 -12.26 -43.15
CA SER A 9 14.65 -12.57 -42.52
C SER A 9 14.20 -11.54 -41.47
N VAL A 10 15.14 -10.82 -40.85
CA VAL A 10 14.84 -9.73 -39.91
C VAL A 10 14.42 -8.48 -40.70
N PHE A 11 15.14 -8.14 -41.77
CA PHE A 11 14.79 -7.02 -42.65
C PHE A 11 13.41 -7.20 -43.29
N SER A 12 13.13 -8.37 -43.86
CA SER A 12 11.82 -8.68 -44.46
C SER A 12 10.65 -8.57 -43.46
N ARG A 13 10.84 -9.06 -42.23
CA ARG A 13 9.83 -8.94 -41.15
C ARG A 13 9.61 -7.49 -40.72
N LEU A 14 10.68 -6.71 -40.57
CA LEU A 14 10.59 -5.28 -40.22
C LEU A 14 9.94 -4.47 -41.32
N TRP A 15 10.31 -4.71 -42.58
CA TRP A 15 9.71 -4.04 -43.74
C TRP A 15 8.21 -4.32 -43.86
N LYS A 16 7.80 -5.59 -43.67
CA LYS A 16 6.37 -5.96 -43.63
C LYS A 16 5.63 -5.27 -42.49
N SER A 17 6.22 -5.26 -41.28
CA SER A 17 5.65 -4.57 -40.11
C SER A 17 5.49 -3.07 -40.34
N PHE A 18 6.51 -2.43 -40.94
CA PHE A 18 6.51 -1.00 -41.26
C PHE A 18 5.42 -0.64 -42.27
N ARG A 19 5.26 -1.44 -43.33
CA ARG A 19 4.19 -1.22 -44.31
C ARG A 19 2.78 -1.33 -43.71
N THR A 20 2.57 -2.17 -42.71
CA THR A 20 1.26 -2.34 -42.07
C THR A 20 0.99 -1.33 -40.95
N THR A 21 1.98 -1.02 -40.10
CA THR A 21 1.78 -0.25 -38.86
C THR A 21 2.44 1.14 -38.90
N GLY A 22 3.30 1.42 -39.88
CA GLY A 22 4.11 2.64 -39.93
C GLY A 22 5.24 2.70 -38.89
N MET A 23 5.45 1.61 -38.14
CA MET A 23 6.44 1.54 -37.04
C MET A 23 7.36 0.33 -37.20
N CYS A 24 8.65 0.55 -36.99
CA CYS A 24 9.69 -0.50 -36.92
C CYS A 24 10.02 -0.91 -35.47
N SER A 25 9.28 -0.41 -34.48
CA SER A 25 9.52 -0.72 -33.07
C SER A 25 8.86 -2.04 -32.66
N ARG A 26 9.50 -2.75 -31.73
CA ARG A 26 8.94 -3.96 -31.14
C ARG A 26 7.71 -3.59 -30.30
N ARG A 27 6.56 -4.22 -30.59
CA ARG A 27 5.36 -4.11 -29.74
C ARG A 27 5.64 -4.68 -28.36
N HIS A 28 4.99 -4.12 -27.33
CA HIS A 28 5.05 -4.70 -25.99
C HIS A 28 4.54 -6.15 -26.07
N GLY A 29 5.38 -7.09 -25.63
CA GLY A 29 5.00 -8.51 -25.61
C GLY A 29 3.95 -8.78 -24.54
N GLY A 30 3.13 -9.81 -24.75
CA GLY A 30 2.28 -10.33 -23.68
C GLY A 30 3.14 -10.81 -22.50
N GLY A 31 2.78 -10.39 -21.29
CA GLY A 31 3.40 -10.88 -20.07
C GLY A 31 2.82 -12.21 -19.61
N ARG A 32 3.44 -12.82 -18.60
CA ARG A 32 2.89 -14.02 -17.94
C ARG A 32 1.53 -13.70 -17.30
N VAL A 33 0.55 -14.57 -17.50
CA VAL A 33 -0.78 -14.47 -16.87
C VAL A 33 -0.63 -14.48 -15.34
N ARG A 34 -1.45 -13.66 -14.68
CA ARG A 34 -1.47 -13.55 -13.23
C ARG A 34 -1.93 -14.86 -12.60
N SER A 35 -1.27 -15.26 -11.49
CA SER A 35 -1.73 -16.41 -10.71
C SER A 35 -3.04 -16.13 -9.97
N THR A 36 -3.35 -14.86 -9.67
CA THR A 36 -4.57 -14.49 -8.96
C THR A 36 -5.58 -13.79 -9.86
N THR A 37 -6.87 -13.97 -9.58
CA THR A 37 -7.97 -13.28 -10.25
C THR A 37 -8.26 -11.92 -9.58
N PRO A 38 -8.97 -11.00 -10.25
CA PRO A 38 -9.36 -9.73 -9.64
C PRO A 38 -10.23 -9.88 -8.36
N ALA A 39 -11.10 -10.90 -8.32
CA ALA A 39 -11.92 -11.18 -7.15
C ALA A 39 -11.08 -11.68 -5.95
N GLU A 40 -10.10 -12.54 -6.21
CA GLU A 40 -9.11 -13.01 -5.23
C GLU A 40 -8.23 -11.87 -4.71
N ASP A 41 -7.78 -10.99 -5.61
CA ASP A 41 -7.01 -9.79 -5.23
C ASP A 41 -7.86 -8.89 -4.30
N ARG A 42 -9.16 -8.73 -4.59
CA ARG A 42 -10.09 -7.99 -3.73
C ARG A 42 -10.25 -8.63 -2.35
N TYR A 43 -10.35 -9.95 -2.27
CA TYR A 43 -10.38 -10.66 -0.99
C TYR A 43 -9.14 -10.35 -0.15
N ASN A 44 -7.94 -10.47 -0.74
CA ASN A 44 -6.68 -10.18 -0.06
C ASN A 44 -6.63 -8.75 0.51
N VAL A 45 -7.13 -7.78 -0.25
CA VAL A 45 -7.18 -6.36 0.13
C VAL A 45 -8.17 -6.12 1.27
N LEU A 46 -9.35 -6.73 1.20
CA LEU A 46 -10.36 -6.61 2.25
C LEU A 46 -9.88 -7.25 3.56
N SER A 47 -9.26 -8.43 3.50
CA SER A 47 -8.67 -9.09 4.67
C SER A 47 -7.60 -8.22 5.34
N ALA A 48 -6.71 -7.61 4.54
CA ALA A 48 -5.68 -6.69 5.06
C ALA A 48 -6.28 -5.39 5.64
N LYS A 49 -7.36 -4.85 5.04
CA LYS A 49 -8.05 -3.65 5.54
C LYS A 49 -8.79 -3.91 6.84
N ARG A 50 -9.43 -5.09 6.99
CA ARG A 50 -10.18 -5.49 8.18
C ARG A 50 -9.27 -5.58 9.41
N ASN A 51 -8.07 -6.11 9.24
CA ASN A 51 -7.08 -6.12 10.31
C ASN A 51 -5.73 -5.64 9.77
N ARG A 52 -5.45 -4.35 9.97
CA ARG A 52 -4.22 -3.68 9.50
C ARG A 52 -2.92 -4.25 10.09
N ARG A 53 -3.00 -5.09 11.13
CA ARG A 53 -1.84 -5.78 11.72
C ARG A 53 -1.55 -7.13 11.08
N THR A 54 -2.42 -7.61 10.20
CA THR A 54 -2.18 -8.88 9.50
C THR A 54 -0.98 -8.77 8.56
N THR A 55 -0.10 -9.76 8.64
CA THR A 55 1.06 -9.85 7.76
C THR A 55 0.66 -10.45 6.41
N ALA A 56 1.44 -10.15 5.37
CA ALA A 56 1.24 -10.76 4.06
C ALA A 56 1.32 -12.30 4.07
N GLN A 57 2.03 -12.89 5.04
CA GLN A 57 2.08 -14.34 5.20
C GLN A 57 0.77 -14.88 5.81
N GLN A 58 0.23 -14.21 6.83
CA GLN A 58 -1.06 -14.59 7.40
C GLN A 58 -2.18 -14.47 6.37
N VAL A 59 -2.16 -13.41 5.55
CA VAL A 59 -3.12 -13.25 4.44
C VAL A 59 -2.96 -14.37 3.42
N ALA A 60 -1.72 -14.80 3.10
CA ALA A 60 -1.50 -15.95 2.20
C ALA A 60 -2.05 -17.26 2.77
N ASN A 61 -1.92 -17.48 4.09
CA ASN A 61 -2.46 -18.66 4.76
C ASN A 61 -4.00 -18.65 4.78
N GLN A 62 -4.61 -17.48 5.04
CA GLN A 62 -6.06 -17.30 4.96
C GLN A 62 -6.56 -17.52 3.53
N PHE A 63 -5.84 -16.98 2.54
CA PHE A 63 -6.15 -17.18 1.13
C PHE A 63 -6.17 -18.66 0.74
N LEU A 64 -5.20 -19.45 1.22
CA LEU A 64 -5.18 -20.89 0.98
C LEU A 64 -6.42 -21.57 1.54
N SER A 65 -6.87 -21.21 2.75
CA SER A 65 -8.07 -21.81 3.36
C SER A 65 -9.37 -21.49 2.60
N VAL A 66 -9.46 -20.32 1.96
CA VAL A 66 -10.68 -19.88 1.27
C VAL A 66 -10.69 -20.29 -0.20
N SER A 67 -9.56 -20.17 -0.88
CA SER A 67 -9.46 -20.41 -2.33
C SER A 67 -8.94 -21.81 -2.68
N GLY A 68 -8.42 -22.58 -1.71
CA GLY A 68 -7.73 -23.85 -1.95
C GLY A 68 -6.39 -23.71 -2.68
N LYS A 69 -5.96 -22.48 -2.97
CA LYS A 69 -4.80 -22.18 -3.80
C LYS A 69 -3.66 -21.62 -2.97
N GLN A 70 -2.49 -22.22 -3.12
CA GLN A 70 -1.29 -21.71 -2.47
C GLN A 70 -0.69 -20.54 -3.24
N ILE A 71 -0.55 -19.40 -2.57
CA ILE A 71 0.13 -18.21 -3.11
C ILE A 71 1.29 -17.81 -2.19
N SER A 72 2.37 -17.31 -2.79
CA SER A 72 3.51 -16.83 -2.02
C SER A 72 3.19 -15.52 -1.29
N ARG A 73 3.83 -15.29 -0.14
CA ARG A 73 3.85 -13.98 0.55
C ARG A 73 4.19 -12.82 -0.40
N LYS A 74 5.13 -13.03 -1.34
CA LYS A 74 5.55 -12.02 -2.31
C LYS A 74 4.44 -11.69 -3.31
N THR A 75 3.57 -12.63 -3.63
CA THR A 75 2.39 -12.40 -4.48
C THR A 75 1.40 -11.51 -3.75
N VAL A 76 1.02 -11.88 -2.51
CA VAL A 76 0.13 -11.07 -1.67
C VAL A 76 0.66 -9.64 -1.51
N ALA A 77 1.94 -9.49 -1.15
CA ALA A 77 2.56 -8.17 -0.99
C ALA A 77 2.52 -7.33 -2.28
N ARG A 78 2.68 -7.95 -3.46
CA ARG A 78 2.52 -7.25 -4.74
C ARG A 78 1.09 -6.77 -4.97
N ARG A 79 0.09 -7.58 -4.61
CA ARG A 79 -1.33 -7.20 -4.71
C ARG A 79 -1.70 -6.06 -3.79
N LEU A 80 -1.29 -6.16 -2.53
CA LEU A 80 -1.52 -5.11 -1.55
C LEU A 80 -0.88 -3.79 -1.99
N ARG A 81 0.37 -3.81 -2.47
CA ARG A 81 1.04 -2.61 -2.99
C ARG A 81 0.38 -2.04 -4.24
N GLY A 82 -0.19 -2.87 -5.11
CA GLY A 82 -0.95 -2.41 -6.27
C GLY A 82 -2.15 -1.55 -5.88
N GLU A 83 -2.71 -1.79 -4.70
CA GLU A 83 -3.82 -1.04 -4.10
C GLU A 83 -3.35 0.02 -3.07
N GLY A 84 -2.06 0.36 -3.07
CA GLY A 84 -1.50 1.37 -2.16
C GLY A 84 -1.40 0.93 -0.69
N LEU A 85 -1.54 -0.36 -0.38
CA LEU A 85 -1.37 -0.88 0.98
C LEU A 85 0.08 -1.27 1.22
N TYR A 86 0.71 -0.57 2.16
CA TYR A 86 2.09 -0.78 2.58
C TYR A 86 2.18 -1.15 4.05
N ALA A 87 3.18 -1.97 4.40
CA ALA A 87 3.50 -2.23 5.79
C ALA A 87 4.01 -0.94 6.46
N ARG A 88 3.52 -0.66 7.66
CA ARG A 88 3.92 0.49 8.49
C ARG A 88 4.09 0.05 9.93
N ARG A 89 4.95 0.73 10.68
CA ARG A 89 5.07 0.56 12.13
C ARG A 89 3.97 1.39 12.81
N PRO A 90 3.16 0.82 13.72
CA PRO A 90 2.21 1.60 14.49
C PRO A 90 2.96 2.57 15.41
N VAL A 91 2.40 3.77 15.58
CA VAL A 91 2.89 4.73 16.58
C VAL A 91 2.62 4.18 17.97
N VAL A 92 3.63 4.26 18.85
CA VAL A 92 3.47 3.89 20.27
C VAL A 92 2.74 5.03 20.96
N CYS A 93 1.60 4.74 21.57
CA CYS A 93 0.78 5.72 22.28
C CYS A 93 0.32 5.17 23.62
N VAL A 94 0.17 6.05 24.61
CA VAL A 94 -0.44 5.69 25.90
C VAL A 94 -1.91 5.30 25.66
N PRO A 95 -2.34 4.10 26.07
CA PRO A 95 -3.73 3.68 25.85
C PRO A 95 -4.70 4.58 26.61
N LEU A 96 -5.60 5.24 25.89
CA LEU A 96 -6.71 5.97 26.49
C LEU A 96 -7.90 5.04 26.72
N THR A 97 -8.28 4.88 27.99
CA THR A 97 -9.53 4.24 28.41
C THR A 97 -10.74 5.06 27.94
N ARG A 98 -11.93 4.46 27.96
CA ARG A 98 -13.16 5.15 27.55
C ARG A 98 -13.42 6.43 28.37
N PRO A 99 -13.27 6.44 29.72
CA PRO A 99 -13.41 7.67 30.51
C PRO A 99 -12.43 8.77 30.09
N HIS A 100 -11.14 8.44 29.86
CA HIS A 100 -10.15 9.43 29.43
C HIS A 100 -10.54 10.10 28.11
N ARG A 101 -11.06 9.32 27.15
CA ARG A 101 -11.50 9.86 25.85
C ARG A 101 -12.68 10.81 26.00
N THR A 102 -13.66 10.45 26.83
CA THR A 102 -14.84 11.30 27.07
C THR A 102 -14.43 12.60 27.74
N ALA A 103 -13.64 12.54 28.81
CA ALA A 103 -13.19 13.73 29.54
C ALA A 103 -12.36 14.67 28.64
N ARG A 104 -11.40 14.12 27.87
CA ARG A 104 -10.60 14.91 26.92
C ARG A 104 -11.47 15.56 25.84
N LEU A 105 -12.43 14.83 25.27
CA LEU A 105 -13.32 15.37 24.24
C LEU A 105 -14.22 16.48 24.80
N GLN A 106 -14.75 16.29 26.01
CA GLN A 106 -15.56 17.28 26.69
C GLN A 106 -14.75 18.56 26.95
N TRP A 107 -13.54 18.43 27.50
CA TRP A 107 -12.65 19.55 27.72
C TRP A 107 -12.36 20.32 26.42
N CYS A 108 -12.03 19.60 25.33
CA CYS A 108 -11.83 20.22 24.01
C CYS A 108 -13.08 20.96 23.50
N ARG A 109 -14.29 20.46 23.77
CA ARG A 109 -15.54 21.11 23.34
C ARG A 109 -15.84 22.37 24.14
N GLU A 110 -15.63 22.31 25.46
CA GLU A 110 -15.79 23.45 26.37
C GLU A 110 -14.83 24.59 26.01
N HIS A 111 -13.62 24.25 25.57
CA HIS A 111 -12.56 25.22 25.28
C HIS A 111 -12.35 25.49 23.78
N HIS A 112 -13.23 24.99 22.91
CA HIS A 112 -13.05 25.10 21.44
C HIS A 112 -13.16 26.53 20.92
N ASN A 113 -13.94 27.37 21.61
CA ASN A 113 -14.20 28.77 21.25
C ASN A 113 -13.35 29.76 22.07
N TRP A 114 -12.41 29.25 22.88
CA TRP A 114 -11.58 30.12 23.70
C TRP A 114 -10.70 31.02 22.86
N THR A 115 -10.66 32.29 23.23
CA THR A 115 -9.85 33.33 22.62
C THR A 115 -8.44 33.35 23.21
N GLU A 116 -7.53 34.10 22.60
CA GLU A 116 -6.16 34.26 23.13
C GLU A 116 -6.17 34.85 24.55
N GLN A 117 -7.10 35.77 24.84
CA GLN A 117 -7.25 36.35 26.19
C GLN A 117 -7.67 35.30 27.22
N ASP A 118 -8.54 34.36 26.84
CA ASP A 118 -8.95 33.27 27.73
C ASP A 118 -7.77 32.34 28.03
N TRP A 119 -6.97 32.00 27.01
CA TRP A 119 -5.76 31.21 27.19
C TRP A 119 -4.67 31.94 28.00
N ALA A 120 -4.57 33.26 27.87
CA ALA A 120 -3.63 34.07 28.64
C ALA A 120 -3.88 34.01 30.16
N CYS A 121 -5.08 33.63 30.57
CA CYS A 121 -5.44 33.43 31.97
C CYS A 121 -5.09 32.02 32.51
N VAL A 122 -4.62 31.09 31.67
CA VAL A 122 -4.30 29.72 32.08
C VAL A 122 -2.80 29.53 32.28
N LEU A 123 -2.43 29.08 33.48
CA LEU A 123 -1.08 28.63 33.77
C LEU A 123 -0.96 27.12 33.50
N PHE A 124 -0.02 26.73 32.63
CA PHE A 124 0.33 25.33 32.39
C PHE A 124 1.60 24.97 33.17
N SER A 125 1.55 23.89 33.95
CA SER A 125 2.72 23.31 34.63
C SER A 125 2.74 21.80 34.42
N ASP A 126 3.93 21.23 34.21
CA ASP A 126 4.14 19.78 34.16
C ASP A 126 5.48 19.45 34.82
N GLU A 127 5.61 18.22 35.32
CA GLU A 127 6.83 17.75 35.97
C GLU A 127 7.63 16.84 35.02
N GLY A 128 8.84 17.28 34.65
CA GLY A 128 9.76 16.51 33.82
C GLY A 128 10.73 15.68 34.67
N ARG A 129 11.02 14.45 34.23
CA ARG A 129 12.16 13.68 34.77
C ARG A 129 13.44 14.07 34.03
N PHE A 130 14.40 14.61 34.76
CA PHE A 130 15.75 14.90 34.28
C PHE A 130 16.75 13.98 34.97
N SER A 131 17.68 13.42 34.20
CA SER A 131 18.87 12.77 34.76
C SER A 131 19.98 13.81 34.84
N LEU A 132 20.45 14.09 36.06
CA LEU A 132 21.61 14.95 36.33
C LEU A 132 22.91 14.14 36.22
#